data_AF-A0A7G8BLI8-F1
#
_entry.id   AF-A0A7G8BLI8-F1
#
_cell.length_a   1.000
_cell.length_b   1.000
_cell.length_c   1.000
_cell.angle_alpha   90.00
_cell.angle_beta   90.00
_cell.angle_gamma   90.00
#
_symmetry.space_group_name_H-M   'P 1'
#
loop_
_entity.id
_entity.type
_entity.pdbx_description
1 polymer ?
#
loop_
_entity_poly.entity_id
_entity_poly.type
_entity_poly.pdbx_seq_one_letter_code
_entity_poly.pdbx_strand_id
1 'polypeptide(L)' 'MLVDLESSVNAAKSRFANEDPSSRCQLIAADLTQSVPASADVYMLKHVLHGRQDGDAITIL' A
#
# COMPACT_ATOMS: atom_id res chain seq x y z
N MET A 1 -3.18 -5.88 4.81
CA MET A 1 -2.72 -5.74 3.41
C MET A 1 -1.75 -4.57 3.36
N LEU A 2 -0.65 -4.70 2.60
CA LEU A 2 0.27 -3.62 2.28
C LEU A 2 0.11 -3.32 0.78
N VAL A 3 -0.09 -2.05 0.43
CA VAL A 3 -0.27 -1.59 -0.94
C VAL A 3 0.73 -0.48 -1.22
N ASP A 4 1.55 -0.63 -2.25
CA ASP A 4 2.56 0.35 -2.66
C ASP A 4 2.99 0.08 -4.12
N LEU A 5 3.87 0.90 -4.67
CA LEU A 5 4.51 0.64 -5.96
C LEU A 5 5.27 -0.68 -5.95
N GLU A 6 5.42 -1.30 -7.11
CA GLU A 6 6.02 -2.63 -7.27
C GLU A 6 7.42 -2.73 -6.64
N SER A 7 8.26 -1.71 -6.83
CA SER A 7 9.60 -1.66 -6.25
C SER A 7 9.58 -1.67 -4.72
N SER A 8 8.70 -0.88 -4.10
CA SER A 8 8.49 -0.82 -2.65
C SER A 8 7.99 -2.15 -2.10
N VAL A 9 7.00 -2.77 -2.77
CA VAL A 9 6.45 -4.08 -2.40
C VAL A 9 7.55 -5.15 -2.45
N ASN A 10 8.36 -5.16 -3.51
CA ASN A 10 9.47 -6.11 -3.64
C ASN A 10 10.50 -5.93 -2.52
N ALA A 11 10.87 -4.69 -2.18
CA ALA A 11 11.77 -4.40 -1.07
C ALA A 11 11.19 -4.85 0.29
N ALA A 12 9.87 -4.78 0.46
CA ALA A 12 9.21 -5.16 1.70
C ALA A 12 9.13 -6.67 1.92
N LYS A 13 9.19 -7.52 0.87
CA LYS A 13 9.01 -8.97 0.98
C LYS A 13 9.89 -9.63 2.06
N SER A 14 11.15 -9.23 2.18
CA SER A 14 12.07 -9.78 3.18
C SER A 14 11.60 -9.53 4.63
N ARG A 15 10.93 -8.40 4.88
CA ARG A 15 10.38 -8.06 6.19
C ARG A 15 9.19 -8.94 6.57
N PHE A 16 8.46 -9.45 5.59
CA PHE A 16 7.31 -10.34 5.78
C PHE A 16 7.67 -11.82 5.62
N ALA A 17 8.90 -12.16 5.20
CA ALA A 17 9.32 -13.53 4.89
C ALA A 17 9.29 -14.50 6.08
N ASN A 18 9.40 -13.97 7.31
CA ASN A 18 9.33 -14.76 8.54
C ASN A 18 7.92 -14.78 9.16
N GLU A 19 6.92 -14.19 8.49
CA GLU A 19 5.53 -14.21 8.94
C GLU A 19 4.82 -15.45 8.34
N ASP A 20 4.09 -16.18 9.19
CA ASP A 20 3.47 -17.48 8.90
C ASP A 20 2.56 -17.51 7.64
N PRO A 21 2.52 -18.59 6.83
CA PRO A 21 1.80 -18.67 5.56
C PRO A 21 0.26 -18.54 5.64
N SER A 22 -0.32 -18.53 6.85
CA SER A 22 -1.74 -18.29 7.09
C SER A 22 -2.18 -16.80 7.01
N SER A 23 -1.31 -15.94 6.47
CA SER A 23 -1.70 -14.82 5.56
C SER A 23 -2.53 -13.67 6.14
N ARG A 24 -2.10 -13.08 7.25
CA ARG A 24 -2.73 -11.83 7.77
C ARG A 24 -2.47 -10.60 6.88
N CYS A 25 -1.52 -10.68 5.95
CA CYS A 25 -1.15 -9.54 5.11
C CYS A 25 -0.82 -9.96 3.68
N GLN A 26 -1.67 -9.57 2.73
CA GLN A 26 -1.34 -9.59 1.32
C GLN A 26 -0.49 -8.36 0.96
N LEU A 27 0.56 -8.57 0.16
CA LEU A 27 1.36 -7.50 -0.43
C LEU A 27 0.88 -7.29 -1.88
N ILE A 28 0.39 -6.10 -2.20
CA ILE A 28 -0.22 -5.78 -3.50
C ILE A 28 0.53 -4.61 -4.12
N ALA A 29 1.01 -4.79 -5.35
CA ALA A 29 1.59 -3.71 -6.14
C ALA A 29 0.47 -2.89 -6.80
N ALA A 30 0.41 -1.59 -6.52
CA ALA A 30 -0.53 -0.67 -7.15
C ALA A 30 0.00 0.77 -7.10
N ASP A 31 -0.44 1.59 -8.05
CA ASP A 31 -0.32 3.04 -7.97
C ASP A 31 -1.57 3.61 -7.29
N LEU A 32 -1.37 4.25 -6.13
CA LEU A 32 -2.46 4.82 -5.33
C LEU A 32 -3.19 5.98 -6.02
N THR A 33 -2.61 6.58 -7.06
CA THR A 33 -3.28 7.61 -7.89
C THR A 33 -4.18 7.00 -8.96
N GLN A 34 -4.09 5.68 -9.19
CA GLN A 34 -4.87 4.97 -10.21
C GLN A 34 -5.91 4.05 -9.58
N SER A 35 -5.55 3.31 -8.51
CA SER A 35 -6.46 2.38 -7.87
C SER A 35 -5.99 1.98 -6.46
N VAL A 36 -6.95 1.64 -5.61
CA VAL A 36 -6.73 0.94 -4.34
C VAL A 36 -7.60 -0.31 -4.28
N PRO A 37 -7.20 -1.37 -3.56
CA PRO A 37 -8.02 -2.57 -3.39
C PRO A 37 -9.35 -2.23 -2.71
N ALA A 38 -10.46 -2.63 -3.32
CA ALA A 38 -11.80 -2.36 -2.79
C ALA A 38 -12.13 -3.20 -1.55
N SER A 39 -13.20 -2.79 -0.86
CA SER A 39 -13.85 -3.57 0.21
C SER A 39 -13.02 -3.80 1.48
N ALA A 40 -12.03 -2.97 1.76
CA ALA A 40 -11.43 -2.90 3.10
C ALA A 40 -12.30 -2.04 4.03
N ASP A 41 -12.47 -2.48 5.28
CA ASP A 41 -13.18 -1.69 6.30
C ASP A 41 -12.39 -0.45 6.73
N VAL A 42 -11.06 -0.53 6.66
CA VAL A 42 -10.13 0.53 7.08
C VAL A 42 -8.99 0.65 6.08
N TYR A 43 -8.75 1.88 5.62
CA TYR A 43 -7.55 2.28 4.87
C TYR A 43 -6.65 3.11 5.78
N MET A 44 -5.36 2.79 5.83
CA MET A 44 -4.39 3.49 6.68
C MET A 44 -3.27 4.09 5.83
N LEU A 45 -3.14 5.41 5.89
CA LEU A 45 -2.10 6.17 5.20
C LEU A 45 -1.10 6.72 6.21
N LYS A 46 0.10 6.13 6.31
CA LYS A 46 1.16 6.61 7.20
C LYS A 46 2.23 7.34 6.40
N HIS A 47 2.36 8.65 6.62
CA HIS A 47 3.35 9.49 5.91
C HIS A 47 3.23 9.43 4.38
N VAL A 48 2.03 9.21 3.83
CA VAL A 48 1.82 9.13 2.37
C VAL A 48 1.56 10.53 1.78
N LEU A 49 0.64 11.29 2.36
CA LEU A 49 0.13 12.52 1.73
C LEU A 49 1.11 13.70 1.75
N HIS A 50 1.91 13.84 2.82
CA HIS A 50 2.79 15.01 3.00
C HIS A 50 3.94 15.14 1.97
N GLY A 51 4.19 14.11 1.15
CA GLY A 51 5.18 14.13 0.07
C GLY A 51 4.57 14.29 -1.32
N ARG A 52 3.26 14.57 -1.41
CA ARG A 52 2.50 14.69 -2.66
C ARG A 52 2.16 16.15 -2.95
N GLN A 53 1.98 16.47 -4.23
CA GLN A 53 1.30 17.71 -4.62
C GLN A 53 -0.19 17.60 -4.28
N ASP A 54 -0.86 18.73 -4.06
CA ASP A 54 -2.27 18.76 -3.65
C ASP A 54 -3.18 17.96 -4.60
N GLY A 55 -2.96 18.06 -5.91
CA GLY A 55 -3.74 17.30 -6.91
C GLY A 55 -3.61 15.79 -6.78
N ASP A 56 -2.39 15.31 -6.48
CA ASP A 56 -2.15 13.89 -6.27
C ASP A 56 -2.74 13.42 -4.93
N ALA A 57 -2.63 14.24 -3.89
CA ALA A 57 -3.20 13.95 -2.57
C ALA A 57 -4.73 13.85 -2.62
N ILE A 58 -5.40 14.73 -3.39
CA ILE A 58 -6.85 14.66 -3.64
C ILE A 58 -7.20 13.40 -4.43
N THR A 59 -6.39 13.01 -5.40
CA THR A 59 -6.65 11.79 -6.20
C THR A 59 -6.54 10.50 -5.38
N ILE A 60 -5.69 10.49 -4.36
CA ILE A 60 -5.49 9.33 -3.47
C ILE A 60 -6.63 9.16 -2.45
N LEU A 61 -7.35 10.23 -2.11
CA LEU A 61 -8.42 10.26 -1.09
C LEU A 61 -9.81 10.07 -1.69
#